data_AF-A0A1W9SB52-F1
#
_entry.id   AF-A0A1W9SB52-F1
#
_cell.length_a   1.000
_cell.length_b   1.000
_cell.length_c   1.000
_cell.angle_alpha   90.00
_cell.angle_beta   90.00
_cell.angle_gamma   90.00
#
_symmetry.space_group_name_H-M   'P 1'
#
loop_
_entity.id
_entity.type
_entity.pdbx_description
1 polymer ?
#
loop_
_entity_poly.entity_id
_entity_poly.type
_entity_poly.pdbx_seq_one_letter_code
_entity_poly.pdbx_strand_id
1 'polypeptide(L)' 'MPKKTKKLKMKTKSILKSGRIKFTGTGKMMATRANSGHFKTSKTKRSRREGRRMKVVSPAFVKILKRLMPYGLRKKKI' A
#
# COMPACT_ATOMS: atom_id res chain seq x y z
N MET A 1 3.85 14.21 42.33
CA MET A 1 4.55 13.11 41.63
C MET A 1 4.13 13.10 40.16
N PRO A 2 5.07 13.08 39.18
CA PRO A 2 4.69 12.98 37.77
C PRO A 2 4.06 11.60 37.48
N LYS A 3 2.89 11.59 36.82
CA LYS A 3 2.19 10.35 36.44
C LYS A 3 3.04 9.59 35.41
N LYS A 4 3.21 8.26 35.58
CA LYS A 4 3.88 7.39 34.60
C LYS A 4 3.18 7.51 33.24
N THR A 5 3.81 8.18 32.27
CA THR A 5 3.31 8.28 30.90
C THR A 5 3.70 7.03 30.12
N LYS A 6 2.77 6.50 29.31
CA LYS A 6 2.99 5.29 28.51
C LYS A 6 3.95 5.61 27.36
N LYS A 7 5.03 4.83 27.20
CA LYS A 7 6.04 5.01 26.13
C LYS A 7 5.36 5.04 24.75
N LEU A 8 5.59 6.10 23.98
CA LEU A 8 5.02 6.25 22.64
C LEU A 8 5.68 5.23 21.68
N LYS A 9 4.86 4.37 21.07
CA LYS A 9 5.31 3.41 20.05
C LYS A 9 4.85 3.89 18.67
N MET A 10 5.69 3.69 17.67
CA MET A 10 5.31 3.93 16.27
C MET A 10 4.10 3.05 15.91
N LYS A 11 3.15 3.60 15.16
CA LYS A 11 1.99 2.85 14.66
C LYS A 11 2.02 2.83 13.14
N THR A 12 1.61 1.71 12.56
CA THR A 12 1.33 1.64 11.12
C THR A 12 0.05 2.40 10.82
N LYS A 13 0.04 3.23 9.77
CA LYS A 13 -1.21 3.88 9.33
C LYS A 13 -2.24 2.82 8.93
N SER A 14 -3.40 2.84 9.59
CA SER A 14 -4.47 1.84 9.45
C SER A 14 -4.90 1.67 8.00
N ILE A 15 -5.09 2.76 7.25
CA ILE A 15 -5.54 2.72 5.85
C ILE A 15 -4.61 1.91 4.92
N LEU A 16 -3.31 1.87 5.24
CA LEU A 16 -2.34 1.10 4.47
C LEU A 16 -2.35 -0.37 4.89
N LYS A 17 -2.62 -0.65 6.18
CA LYS A 17 -2.80 -2.00 6.71
C LYS A 17 -4.12 -2.64 6.24
N SER A 18 -5.20 -1.86 6.14
CA SER A 18 -6.57 -2.34 5.88
C SER A 18 -6.82 -2.80 4.44
N GLY A 19 -5.85 -2.71 3.52
CA GLY A 19 -5.94 -3.45 2.25
C GLY A 19 -5.65 -2.68 0.96
N ARG A 20 -5.22 -1.41 1.02
CA ARG A 20 -4.85 -0.66 -0.19
C ARG A 20 -3.53 -1.14 -0.82
N ILE A 21 -2.62 -1.67 -0.02
CA ILE A 21 -1.30 -2.14 -0.48
C ILE A 21 -1.16 -3.61 -0.12
N LYS A 22 -0.74 -4.41 -1.09
CA LYS A 22 -0.37 -5.82 -0.90
C LYS A 22 1.12 -6.01 -1.08
N PHE A 23 1.70 -6.93 -0.31
CA PHE A 23 3.10 -7.32 -0.45
C PHE A 23 3.22 -8.61 -1.23
N THR A 24 4.13 -8.66 -2.19
CA THR A 24 4.52 -9.93 -2.82
C THR A 24 5.45 -10.71 -1.90
N GLY A 25 5.63 -12.01 -2.17
CA GLY A 25 6.63 -12.82 -1.46
C GLY A 25 8.08 -12.34 -1.62
N THR A 26 8.35 -11.54 -2.66
CA THR A 26 9.64 -10.89 -2.92
C THR A 26 9.76 -9.49 -2.31
N GLY A 27 8.73 -9.00 -1.60
CA GLY A 27 8.76 -7.71 -0.91
C GLY A 27 8.41 -6.49 -1.77
N LYS A 28 7.89 -6.69 -2.99
CA LYS A 28 7.36 -5.60 -3.82
C LYS A 28 5.99 -5.16 -3.31
N MET A 29 5.74 -3.86 -3.33
CA MET A 29 4.44 -3.27 -2.97
C MET A 29 3.56 -3.20 -4.22
N MET A 30 2.35 -3.74 -4.13
CA MET A 30 1.35 -3.75 -5.19
C MET A 30 0.15 -2.91 -4.79
N ALA A 31 -0.38 -2.13 -5.74
CA ALA A 31 -1.59 -1.34 -5.57
C ALA A 31 -2.52 -1.48 -6.79
N THR A 32 -3.81 -1.25 -6.58
CA THR A 32 -4.79 -1.16 -7.67
C THR A 32 -4.71 0.19 -8.37
N ARG A 33 -5.09 0.23 -9.66
CA ARG A 33 -5.19 1.50 -10.38
C ARG A 33 -6.42 2.29 -9.93
N ALA A 34 -6.20 3.60 -9.78
CA ALA A 34 -7.28 4.56 -9.59
C ALA A 34 -8.22 4.59 -10.81
N ASN A 35 -9.42 5.17 -10.63
CA ASN A 35 -10.42 5.34 -11.68
C ASN A 35 -10.87 4.02 -12.35
N SER A 36 -11.01 2.94 -11.56
CA SER A 36 -11.48 1.63 -12.03
C SER A 36 -12.88 1.24 -11.53
N GLY A 37 -13.48 2.04 -10.63
CA GLY A 37 -14.78 1.78 -10.02
C GLY A 37 -15.99 2.15 -10.91
N HIS A 38 -16.00 3.38 -11.44
CA HIS A 38 -17.14 3.99 -12.13
C HIS A 38 -16.77 4.49 -13.55
N PHE A 39 -17.78 4.97 -14.29
CA PHE A 39 -17.65 5.48 -15.67
C PHE A 39 -16.89 4.51 -16.58
N LYS A 40 -17.34 3.24 -16.61
CA LYS A 40 -16.69 2.17 -17.41
C LYS A 40 -17.16 2.17 -18.86
N THR A 41 -18.34 2.75 -19.14
CA THR A 41 -18.95 2.77 -20.47
C THR A 41 -18.14 3.61 -21.46
N SER A 42 -17.64 4.77 -21.02
CA SER A 42 -16.78 5.66 -21.84
C SER A 42 -15.33 5.18 -21.99
N LYS A 43 -14.93 4.10 -21.30
CA LYS A 43 -13.55 3.61 -21.31
C LYS A 43 -13.37 2.49 -22.33
N THR A 44 -12.28 2.55 -23.08
CA THR A 44 -11.90 1.48 -24.00
C THR A 44 -11.74 0.14 -23.30
N LYS A 45 -11.98 -0.96 -24.02
CA LYS A 45 -11.80 -2.34 -23.51
C LYS A 45 -10.39 -2.56 -22.96
N ARG A 46 -9.37 -2.00 -23.64
CA ARG A 46 -7.96 -2.04 -23.20
C ARG A 46 -7.77 -1.36 -21.85
N SER A 47 -8.25 -0.12 -21.70
CA SER A 47 -8.13 0.64 -20.46
C SER A 47 -8.80 -0.07 -19.28
N ARG A 48 -10.02 -0.61 -19.51
CA ARG A 48 -10.72 -1.44 -18.50
C ARG A 48 -9.93 -2.67 -18.10
N ARG A 49 -9.29 -3.37 -19.05
CA ARG A 49 -8.45 -4.55 -18.76
C ARG A 49 -7.23 -4.17 -17.93
N GLU A 50 -6.58 -3.07 -18.26
CA GLU A 50 -5.43 -2.58 -17.49
C GLU A 50 -5.81 -2.15 -16.07
N GLY A 51 -7.00 -1.56 -15.89
CA GLY A 51 -7.51 -1.13 -14.58
C GLY A 51 -7.80 -2.29 -13.61
N ARG A 52 -8.04 -3.50 -14.13
CA ARG A 52 -8.27 -4.72 -13.31
C ARG A 52 -6.98 -5.30 -12.72
N ARG A 53 -5.82 -4.97 -13.30
CA ARG A 53 -4.53 -5.52 -12.87
C ARG A 53 -3.95 -4.68 -11.73
N MET A 54 -3.40 -5.34 -10.72
CA MET A 54 -2.56 -4.68 -9.72
C MET A 54 -1.20 -4.33 -10.36
N LYS A 55 -0.66 -3.17 -10.01
CA LYS A 55 0.65 -2.71 -10.47
C LYS A 55 1.61 -2.54 -9.31
N VAL A 56 2.90 -2.68 -9.62
CA VAL A 56 3.98 -2.34 -8.69
C VAL A 56 3.94 -0.83 -8.43
N VAL A 57 4.07 -0.45 -7.17
CA VAL A 57 4.12 0.96 -6.77
C VAL A 57 5.40 1.60 -7.28
N SER A 58 5.30 2.85 -7.76
CA SER A 58 6.46 3.61 -8.23
C SER A 58 7.54 3.74 -7.13
N PRO A 59 8.84 3.62 -7.49
CA PRO A 59 9.95 3.68 -6.53
C PRO A 59 9.94 4.92 -5.63
N ALA A 60 9.48 6.07 -6.15
CA ALA A 60 9.40 7.32 -5.38
C ALA A 60 8.48 7.19 -4.15
N PHE A 61 7.32 6.57 -4.32
CA PHE A 61 6.35 6.38 -3.23
C PHE A 61 6.73 5.26 -2.27
N VAL A 62 7.55 4.30 -2.69
CA VAL A 62 7.98 3.18 -1.85
C VAL A 62 8.69 3.68 -0.58
N LYS A 63 9.55 4.70 -0.67
CA LYS A 63 10.26 5.25 0.49
C LYS A 63 9.29 5.84 1.52
N ILE A 64 8.28 6.58 1.06
CA ILE A 64 7.26 7.19 1.91
C ILE A 64 6.43 6.10 2.59
N LEU A 65 5.96 5.11 1.83
CA LEU A 65 5.12 4.03 2.34
C LEU A 65 5.83 3.17 3.39
N LYS A 66 7.14 2.92 3.22
CA LYS A 66 7.96 2.22 4.23
C LYS A 66 8.00 2.97 5.57
N ARG A 67 8.10 4.31 5.55
CA ARG A 67 8.06 5.13 6.78
C ARG A 67 6.70 5.07 7.48
N LEU A 68 5.62 5.03 6.69
CA LEU A 68 4.24 4.97 7.20
C LEU A 68 3.84 3.57 7.70
N MET A 69 4.59 2.54 7.31
CA MET A 69 4.36 1.15 7.69
C MET A 69 5.61 0.53 8.33
N PRO A 70 6.01 0.96 9.53
CA PRO A 70 7.24 0.50 10.17
C PRO A 70 7.28 -1.03 10.40
N TYR A 71 6.12 -1.67 10.57
CA TYR A 71 6.02 -3.11 10.81
C TYR A 71 5.54 -3.92 9.59
N GLY A 72 5.30 -3.27 8.45
CA GLY A 72 4.65 -3.90 7.29
C GLY A 72 5.56 -4.71 6.37
N LEU A 73 6.88 -4.67 6.58
CA LEU A 73 7.84 -5.26 5.65
C LEU A 73 8.13 -6.73 6.02
N ARG A 74 7.46 -7.66 5.33
CA ARG A 74 7.88 -9.07 5.29
C ARG A 74 9.14 -9.15 4.41
N LYS A 75 10.32 -8.98 5.01
CA LYS A 75 11.60 -9.24 4.31
C LYS A 75 11.76 -10.75 4.17
N LYS A 76 11.64 -11.29 2.96
CA LYS A 76 12.15 -12.64 2.68
C LYS A 76 13.66 -12.50 2.52
N LYS A 77 14.43 -12.92 3.53
CA LYS A 77 15.86 -13.22 3.35
C LYS A 77 15.89 -14.50 2.49
N ILE A 78 16.51 -14.40 1.31
CA ILE A 78 17.13 -15.53 0.62
C ILE A 78 18.61 -15.22 0.72
#